data_AF-A0A259P248-F1
#
_entry.id   AF-A0A259P248-F1
#
_cell.length_a   1.000
_cell.length_b   1.000
_cell.length_c   1.000
_cell.angle_alpha   90.00
_cell.angle_beta   90.00
_cell.angle_gamma   90.00
#
_symmetry.space_group_name_H-M   'P 1'
#
loop_
_entity.id
_entity.type
_entity.pdbx_description
1 polymer ?
#
loop_
_entity_poly.entity_id
_entity_poly.type
_entity_poly.pdbx_seq_one_letter_code
_entity_poly.pdbx_strand_id
1 'polypeptide(L)'
;MVCDHQELENTYNTAIKDIAGLKDYSLIFNIINAHFTDPNSTDAKITEQNEFDIRAAKTRTKVSWAINKSILLFVNDAHKEIVSKVFQDHIPLQDKKFAFLWHFCLNNRLFREITVNVFAKVYFSGRAQISKEDIIGYIKHISDKEDPSKPNWSEETIYRLATKYLSLMTKFDFVADSRVKSFNHIRPSAEAITLFLYFSKAFAPNSRNILESPLLPASFITTSDIHDRLKKLSLKGYINMDFNGVALNVDFIHSNKDICDALYSRS
;
A
#
# COMPACT_ATOMS: atom_id res chain seq x y z
N MET A 1 7.75 6.33 -13.20
CA MET A 1 8.88 7.28 -13.01
C MET A 1 9.49 7.06 -11.64
N VAL A 2 10.82 7.04 -11.49
CA VAL A 2 11.45 7.05 -10.14
C VAL A 2 11.45 8.50 -9.66
N CYS A 3 10.89 8.75 -8.50
CA CYS A 3 10.79 10.10 -7.91
C CYS A 3 11.78 10.26 -6.76
N ASP A 4 12.07 11.51 -6.39
CA ASP A 4 12.83 11.79 -5.18
C ASP A 4 12.04 11.31 -3.95
N HIS A 5 12.60 10.34 -3.22
CA HIS A 5 11.96 9.80 -2.03
C HIS A 5 11.72 10.88 -0.97
N GLN A 6 12.62 11.86 -0.86
CA GLN A 6 12.44 12.98 0.08
C GLN A 6 11.23 13.84 -0.29
N GLU A 7 10.91 14.01 -1.57
CA GLU A 7 9.73 14.77 -2.02
C GLU A 7 8.42 14.12 -1.57
N LEU A 8 8.33 12.78 -1.67
CA LEU A 8 7.18 12.01 -1.21
C LEU A 8 7.02 12.05 0.32
N GLU A 9 8.13 12.02 1.05
CA GLU A 9 8.12 12.16 2.50
C GLU A 9 7.76 13.59 2.95
N ASN A 10 8.02 14.61 2.12
CA ASN A 10 7.76 16.01 2.48
C ASN A 10 6.41 16.54 2.02
N THR A 11 5.53 15.72 1.41
CA THR A 11 4.25 16.22 0.87
C THR A 11 3.09 15.28 1.17
N TYR A 12 1.99 15.84 1.69
CA TYR A 12 0.71 15.14 1.74
C TYR A 12 -0.09 15.37 0.46
N ASN A 13 -0.58 14.30 -0.16
CA ASN A 13 -1.48 14.38 -1.31
C ASN A 13 -2.81 13.65 -1.08
N THR A 14 -3.85 14.09 -1.80
CA THR A 14 -5.23 13.63 -1.58
C THR A 14 -5.72 12.58 -2.59
N ALA A 15 -4.81 11.96 -3.35
CA ALA A 15 -5.13 11.03 -4.45
C ALA A 15 -6.01 9.85 -4.00
N ILE A 16 -5.94 9.45 -2.73
CA ILE A 16 -6.80 8.42 -2.13
C ILE A 16 -8.29 8.62 -2.44
N LYS A 17 -8.78 9.87 -2.49
CA LYS A 17 -10.20 10.15 -2.73
C LYS A 17 -10.66 9.77 -4.13
N ASP A 18 -9.75 9.90 -5.11
CA ASP A 18 -9.99 9.65 -6.52
C ASP A 18 -9.81 8.15 -6.81
N ILE A 19 -8.74 7.53 -6.28
CA ILE A 19 -8.50 6.07 -6.35
C ILE A 19 -9.65 5.29 -5.70
N ALA A 20 -10.04 5.66 -4.48
CA ALA A 20 -11.14 5.00 -3.78
C ALA A 20 -12.52 5.34 -4.41
N GLY A 21 -12.58 6.30 -5.34
CA GLY A 21 -13.77 6.66 -6.09
C GLY A 21 -14.11 5.71 -7.24
N LEU A 22 -13.15 4.92 -7.71
CA LEU A 22 -13.36 3.95 -8.80
C LEU A 22 -14.39 2.89 -8.41
N LYS A 23 -15.23 2.43 -9.34
CA LYS A 23 -16.17 1.33 -9.05
C LYS A 23 -15.39 0.03 -8.80
N ASP A 24 -14.51 -0.29 -9.74
CA ASP A 24 -13.55 -1.38 -9.65
C ASP A 24 -12.13 -0.80 -9.65
N TYR A 25 -11.43 -0.96 -8.53
CA TYR A 25 -10.05 -0.48 -8.40
C TYR A 25 -9.04 -1.48 -8.99
N SER A 26 -9.43 -2.74 -9.21
CA SER A 26 -8.52 -3.77 -9.74
C SER A 26 -8.10 -3.47 -11.18
N LEU A 27 -8.90 -2.68 -11.91
CA LEU A 27 -8.56 -2.12 -13.21
C LEU A 27 -7.28 -1.25 -13.17
N ILE A 28 -6.89 -0.72 -12.00
CA ILE A 28 -5.59 -0.06 -11.84
C ILE A 28 -4.45 -1.03 -12.14
N PHE A 29 -4.60 -2.34 -11.88
CA PHE A 29 -3.57 -3.33 -12.16
C PHE A 29 -3.30 -3.42 -13.67
N ASN A 30 -4.33 -3.30 -14.50
CA ASN A 30 -4.18 -3.21 -15.97
C ASN A 30 -3.39 -1.97 -16.36
N ILE A 31 -3.66 -0.84 -15.72
CA ILE A 31 -2.94 0.42 -15.95
C ILE A 31 -1.47 0.30 -15.53
N ILE A 32 -1.18 -0.33 -14.39
CA ILE A 32 0.18 -0.60 -13.94
C ILE A 32 0.91 -1.50 -14.96
N ASN A 33 0.28 -2.59 -15.41
CA ASN A 33 0.87 -3.48 -16.41
C ASN A 33 1.12 -2.74 -17.73
N ALA A 34 0.16 -1.94 -18.19
CA ALA A 34 0.31 -1.09 -19.38
C ALA A 34 1.45 -0.08 -19.23
N HIS A 35 1.66 0.49 -18.05
CA HIS A 35 2.77 1.41 -17.80
C HIS A 35 4.14 0.76 -18.05
N PHE A 36 4.28 -0.56 -17.85
CA PHE A 36 5.52 -1.27 -18.09
C PHE A 36 5.67 -1.83 -19.50
N THR A 37 4.56 -2.07 -20.22
CA THR A 37 4.58 -2.61 -21.58
C THR A 37 4.47 -1.54 -22.67
N ASP A 38 3.64 -0.53 -22.45
CA ASP A 38 3.41 0.61 -23.34
C ASP A 38 3.16 1.89 -22.51
N PRO A 39 4.23 2.51 -21.97
CA PRO A 39 4.12 3.65 -21.07
C PRO A 39 3.31 4.83 -21.64
N ASN A 40 3.42 5.06 -22.96
CA ASN A 40 2.78 6.17 -23.66
C ASN A 40 1.26 6.02 -23.77
N SER A 41 0.73 4.79 -23.62
CA SER A 41 -0.71 4.52 -23.69
C SER A 41 -1.47 4.78 -22.39
N THR A 42 -0.76 4.92 -21.27
CA THR A 42 -1.37 4.93 -19.92
C THR A 42 -2.43 6.02 -19.77
N ASP A 43 -2.12 7.27 -20.16
CA ASP A 43 -3.07 8.37 -20.02
C ASP A 43 -4.28 8.20 -20.94
N ALA A 44 -4.06 7.81 -22.20
CA ALA A 44 -5.11 7.56 -23.16
C ALA A 44 -6.07 6.44 -22.69
N LYS A 45 -5.54 5.38 -22.06
CA LYS A 45 -6.35 4.31 -21.45
C LYS A 45 -7.34 4.84 -20.40
N ILE A 46 -6.91 5.83 -19.62
CA ILE A 46 -7.72 6.41 -18.55
C ILE A 46 -8.71 7.45 -19.09
N THR A 47 -8.26 8.37 -19.94
CA THR A 47 -9.02 9.57 -20.31
C THR A 47 -9.88 9.38 -21.56
N GLU A 48 -9.40 8.62 -22.53
CA GLU A 48 -10.02 8.43 -23.86
C GLU A 48 -10.74 7.08 -23.95
N GLN A 49 -10.02 5.98 -23.66
CA GLN A 49 -10.57 4.62 -23.74
C GLN A 49 -11.51 4.29 -22.56
N ASN A 50 -11.48 5.12 -21.51
CA ASN A 50 -12.37 5.05 -20.37
C ASN A 50 -12.37 3.67 -19.69
N GLU A 51 -11.18 3.10 -19.44
CA GLU A 51 -10.99 1.79 -18.80
C GLU A 51 -11.83 1.63 -17.52
N PHE A 52 -12.01 2.71 -16.76
CA PHE A 52 -12.73 2.72 -15.49
C PHE A 52 -14.26 2.93 -15.58
N ASP A 53 -14.84 3.01 -16.78
CA ASP A 53 -16.26 3.29 -17.01
C ASP A 53 -16.77 4.57 -16.29
N ILE A 54 -16.01 5.66 -16.39
CA ILE A 54 -16.31 6.96 -15.78
C ILE A 54 -16.97 7.88 -16.80
N ARG A 55 -18.23 8.21 -16.59
CA ARG A 55 -19.01 9.12 -17.48
C ARG A 55 -18.39 10.52 -17.60
N ALA A 56 -18.04 11.14 -16.47
CA ALA A 56 -17.63 12.54 -16.44
C ALA A 56 -16.14 12.72 -16.80
N ALA A 57 -15.85 13.46 -17.87
CA ALA A 57 -14.47 13.73 -18.33
C ALA A 57 -13.59 14.37 -17.24
N LYS A 58 -14.12 15.34 -16.49
CA LYS A 58 -13.41 15.96 -15.36
C LYS A 58 -13.00 14.96 -14.28
N THR A 59 -13.79 13.92 -14.05
CA THR A 59 -13.46 12.85 -13.11
C THR A 59 -12.36 11.95 -13.68
N ARG A 60 -12.38 11.64 -14.99
CA ARG A 60 -11.29 10.91 -15.66
C ARG A 60 -9.96 11.63 -15.54
N THR A 61 -9.92 12.95 -15.75
CA THR A 61 -8.70 13.76 -15.56
C THR A 61 -8.18 13.70 -14.13
N LYS A 62 -9.06 13.78 -13.12
CA LYS A 62 -8.66 13.65 -11.71
C LYS A 62 -8.10 12.27 -11.39
N VAL A 63 -8.70 11.21 -11.94
CA VAL A 63 -8.23 9.83 -11.78
C VAL A 63 -6.87 9.63 -12.46
N SER A 64 -6.68 10.11 -13.69
CA SER A 64 -5.36 10.08 -14.35
C SER A 64 -4.31 10.82 -13.53
N TRP A 65 -4.62 12.02 -13.02
CA TRP A 65 -3.72 12.74 -12.13
C TRP A 65 -3.36 11.92 -10.88
N ALA A 66 -4.36 11.33 -10.21
CA ALA A 66 -4.15 10.53 -9.00
C ALA A 66 -3.31 9.28 -9.25
N ILE A 67 -3.54 8.59 -10.36
CA ILE A 67 -2.76 7.42 -10.79
C ILE A 67 -1.32 7.83 -11.09
N ASN A 68 -1.10 8.87 -11.89
CA ASN A 68 0.24 9.33 -12.22
C ASN A 68 1.02 9.87 -11.01
N LYS A 69 0.32 10.49 -10.04
CA LYS A 69 0.95 11.10 -8.85
C LYS A 69 1.00 10.19 -7.62
N SER A 70 0.50 8.97 -7.67
CA SER A 70 0.53 8.08 -6.50
C SER A 70 0.66 6.59 -6.80
N ILE A 71 0.40 6.15 -8.03
CA ILE A 71 0.49 4.74 -8.43
C ILE A 71 1.66 4.53 -9.40
N LEU A 72 1.85 5.40 -10.40
CA LEU A 72 2.94 5.25 -11.39
C LEU A 72 4.25 5.95 -10.98
N LEU A 73 4.37 6.20 -9.67
CA LEU A 73 5.58 6.70 -9.01
C LEU A 73 6.26 5.55 -8.28
N PHE A 74 7.58 5.62 -8.18
CA PHE A 74 8.38 4.63 -7.48
C PHE A 74 9.48 5.31 -6.67
N VAL A 75 9.57 5.00 -5.37
CA VAL A 75 10.61 5.52 -4.48
C VAL A 75 12.05 5.18 -4.91
N ASN A 76 12.25 4.06 -5.63
CA ASN A 76 13.52 3.63 -6.21
C ASN A 76 13.30 2.50 -7.23
N ASP A 77 14.38 2.05 -7.87
CA ASP A 77 14.33 0.97 -8.86
C ASP A 77 13.89 -0.37 -8.25
N ALA A 78 14.27 -0.67 -7.01
CA ALA A 78 13.84 -1.90 -6.33
C ALA A 78 12.31 -1.94 -6.19
N HIS A 79 11.70 -0.83 -5.76
CA HIS A 79 10.24 -0.69 -5.70
C HIS A 79 9.61 -0.87 -7.09
N LYS A 80 10.17 -0.24 -8.12
CA LYS A 80 9.69 -0.34 -9.51
C LYS A 80 9.73 -1.79 -10.02
N GLU A 81 10.80 -2.51 -9.74
CA GLU A 81 10.97 -3.91 -10.14
C GLU A 81 9.91 -4.82 -9.51
N ILE A 82 9.68 -4.71 -8.19
CA ILE A 82 8.64 -5.49 -7.49
C ILE A 82 7.26 -5.24 -8.11
N VAL A 83 6.92 -3.96 -8.31
CA VAL A 83 5.60 -3.56 -8.83
C VAL A 83 5.38 -4.04 -10.26
N SER A 84 6.43 -4.11 -11.09
CA SER A 84 6.34 -4.63 -12.47
C SER A 84 5.95 -6.11 -12.56
N LYS A 85 6.05 -6.85 -11.46
CA LYS A 85 5.81 -8.30 -11.40
C LYS A 85 4.56 -8.68 -10.62
N VAL A 86 4.29 -7.98 -9.51
CA VAL A 86 3.25 -8.39 -8.55
C VAL A 86 1.81 -8.23 -9.07
N PHE A 87 1.59 -7.47 -10.15
CA PHE A 87 0.26 -7.24 -10.73
C PHE A 87 -0.05 -8.11 -11.96
N GLN A 88 0.77 -9.11 -12.25
CA GLN A 88 0.53 -10.08 -13.33
C GLN A 88 -0.60 -11.06 -13.01
N ASP A 89 -1.25 -11.62 -14.04
CA ASP A 89 -2.50 -12.38 -13.90
C ASP A 89 -2.40 -13.63 -13.03
N HIS A 90 -1.24 -14.30 -13.02
CA HIS A 90 -1.03 -15.52 -12.23
C HIS A 90 -0.95 -15.27 -10.71
N ILE A 91 -0.78 -14.02 -10.27
CA ILE A 91 -0.68 -13.68 -8.85
C ILE A 91 -2.08 -13.69 -8.23
N PRO A 92 -2.29 -14.35 -7.07
CA PRO A 92 -3.59 -14.36 -6.39
C PRO A 92 -4.11 -12.96 -6.10
N LEU A 93 -5.40 -12.73 -6.34
CA LEU A 93 -6.01 -11.41 -6.16
C LEU A 93 -5.77 -10.86 -4.75
N GLN A 94 -5.90 -11.67 -3.71
CA GLN A 94 -5.69 -11.24 -2.32
C GLN A 94 -4.27 -10.70 -2.08
N ASP A 95 -3.26 -11.33 -2.68
CA ASP A 95 -1.87 -10.92 -2.54
C ASP A 95 -1.62 -9.63 -3.35
N LYS A 96 -2.28 -9.46 -4.51
CA LYS A 96 -2.32 -8.16 -5.22
C LYS A 96 -2.93 -7.05 -4.36
N LYS A 97 -3.96 -7.33 -3.54
CA LYS A 97 -4.56 -6.31 -2.65
C LYS A 97 -3.56 -5.84 -1.60
N PHE A 98 -2.87 -6.78 -0.96
CA PHE A 98 -1.80 -6.45 -0.01
C PHE A 98 -0.65 -5.69 -0.68
N ALA A 99 -0.18 -6.16 -1.84
CA ALA A 99 0.86 -5.48 -2.60
C ALA A 99 0.44 -4.06 -2.98
N PHE A 100 -0.82 -3.85 -3.39
CA PHE A 100 -1.35 -2.53 -3.71
C PHE A 100 -1.44 -1.61 -2.48
N LEU A 101 -1.83 -2.13 -1.32
CA LEU A 101 -1.77 -1.39 -0.06
C LEU A 101 -0.34 -0.89 0.20
N TRP A 102 0.65 -1.78 0.16
CA TRP A 102 2.03 -1.43 0.48
C TRP A 102 2.62 -0.47 -0.55
N HIS A 103 2.42 -0.74 -1.84
CA HIS A 103 2.79 0.17 -2.92
C HIS A 103 2.22 1.58 -2.69
N PHE A 104 0.94 1.69 -2.31
CA PHE A 104 0.33 2.99 -2.03
C PHE A 104 0.88 3.63 -0.75
N CYS A 105 1.22 2.86 0.28
CA CYS A 105 1.95 3.37 1.45
C CYS A 105 3.32 3.95 1.10
N LEU A 106 4.06 3.35 0.17
CA LEU A 106 5.36 3.88 -0.27
C LEU A 106 5.20 5.23 -0.99
N ASN A 107 4.14 5.39 -1.78
CA ASN A 107 3.94 6.54 -2.66
C ASN A 107 3.05 7.65 -2.09
N ASN A 108 2.36 7.40 -0.98
CA ASN A 108 1.43 8.36 -0.40
C ASN A 108 1.58 8.39 1.13
N ARG A 109 2.26 9.44 1.62
CA ARG A 109 2.51 9.66 3.04
C ARG A 109 1.22 9.70 3.87
N LEU A 110 0.18 10.39 3.42
CA LEU A 110 -1.10 10.43 4.12
C LEU A 110 -1.68 9.02 4.29
N PHE A 111 -1.71 8.25 3.21
CA PHE A 111 -2.24 6.89 3.20
C PHE A 111 -1.44 5.98 4.14
N ARG A 112 -0.11 6.06 4.07
CA ARG A 112 0.80 5.30 4.95
C ARG A 112 0.57 5.65 6.41
N GLU A 113 0.56 6.93 6.75
CA GLU A 113 0.41 7.38 8.12
C GLU A 113 -0.94 6.97 8.71
N ILE A 114 -2.05 7.08 7.95
CA ILE A 114 -3.35 6.55 8.41
C ILE A 114 -3.29 5.03 8.59
N THR A 115 -2.67 4.30 7.65
CA THR A 115 -2.55 2.83 7.71
C THR A 115 -1.78 2.38 8.94
N VAL A 116 -0.62 2.97 9.19
CA VAL A 116 0.32 2.60 10.25
C VAL A 116 -0.12 3.13 11.61
N ASN A 117 -0.53 4.40 11.69
CA ASN A 117 -0.76 5.08 12.96
C ASN A 117 -2.20 5.04 13.45
N VAL A 118 -3.15 4.67 12.60
CA VAL A 118 -4.58 4.57 12.97
C VAL A 118 -5.08 3.16 12.72
N PHE A 119 -5.14 2.73 11.46
CA PHE A 119 -5.82 1.50 11.09
C PHE A 119 -5.19 0.26 11.74
N ALA A 120 -3.87 0.09 11.62
CA ALA A 120 -3.15 -1.02 12.23
C ALA A 120 -3.22 -0.98 13.76
N LYS A 121 -3.09 0.21 14.38
CA LYS A 121 -3.17 0.34 15.85
C LYS A 121 -4.55 -0.05 16.38
N VAL A 122 -5.62 0.42 15.73
CA VAL A 122 -6.99 0.07 16.08
C VAL A 122 -7.21 -1.44 15.89
N TYR A 123 -6.75 -2.03 14.79
CA TYR A 123 -6.83 -3.47 14.54
C TYR A 123 -6.12 -4.28 15.64
N PHE A 124 -4.87 -3.95 15.98
CA PHE A 124 -4.10 -4.68 16.99
C PHE A 124 -4.57 -4.46 18.43
N SER A 125 -5.34 -3.39 18.70
CA SER A 125 -5.97 -3.19 20.02
C SER A 125 -7.12 -4.15 20.32
N GLY A 126 -7.51 -5.01 19.36
CA GLY A 126 -8.63 -5.93 19.51
C GLY A 126 -10.01 -5.28 19.37
N ARG A 127 -10.09 -4.00 18.96
CA ARG A 127 -11.35 -3.34 18.63
C ARG A 127 -12.02 -4.07 17.46
N ALA A 128 -13.31 -4.35 17.57
CA ALA A 128 -14.07 -5.04 16.51
C ALA A 128 -14.26 -4.19 15.24
N GLN A 129 -14.13 -2.86 15.35
CA GLN A 129 -14.43 -1.92 14.27
C GLN A 129 -13.56 -0.66 14.35
N ILE A 130 -13.41 -0.02 13.19
CA ILE A 130 -12.83 1.31 13.03
C ILE A 130 -13.90 2.29 12.52
N SER A 131 -13.88 3.53 12.98
CA SER A 131 -14.79 4.57 12.53
C SER A 131 -14.07 5.60 11.66
N LYS A 132 -14.84 6.44 10.95
CA LYS A 132 -14.27 7.56 10.21
C LYS A 132 -13.72 8.62 11.17
N GLU A 133 -14.29 8.73 12.38
CA GLU A 133 -13.86 9.66 13.42
C GLU A 133 -12.44 9.35 13.91
N ASP A 134 -12.07 8.06 14.00
CA ASP A 134 -10.69 7.63 14.31
C ASP A 134 -9.69 8.24 13.30
N ILE A 135 -10.05 8.27 12.02
CA ILE A 135 -9.20 8.80 10.95
C ILE A 135 -9.26 10.34 10.88
N ILE A 136 -10.45 10.94 11.05
CA ILE A 136 -10.63 12.39 11.07
C ILE A 136 -9.77 13.01 12.18
N GLY A 137 -9.81 12.44 13.39
CA GLY A 137 -9.01 12.92 14.51
C GLY A 137 -7.51 12.92 14.19
N TYR A 138 -7.03 11.88 13.51
CA TYR A 138 -5.63 11.80 13.09
C TYR A 138 -5.27 12.82 12.00
N ILE A 139 -6.13 13.02 10.99
CA ILE A 139 -5.87 14.01 9.93
C ILE A 139 -5.85 15.43 10.52
N LYS A 140 -6.75 15.75 11.45
CA LYS A 140 -6.73 17.05 12.16
C LYS A 140 -5.44 17.24 12.94
N HIS A 141 -5.00 16.20 13.65
CA HIS A 141 -3.73 16.22 14.35
C HIS A 141 -2.53 16.50 13.41
N ILE A 142 -2.51 15.93 12.20
CA ILE A 142 -1.48 16.26 11.19
C ILE A 142 -1.54 17.75 10.81
N SER A 143 -2.72 18.30 10.58
CA SER A 143 -2.91 19.70 10.23
C SER A 143 -2.48 20.67 11.35
N ASP A 144 -2.52 20.20 12.60
CA ASP A 144 -2.15 20.99 13.79
C ASP A 144 -0.67 20.88 14.17
N LYS A 145 0.09 19.92 13.62
CA LYS A 145 1.52 19.78 13.89
C LYS A 145 2.32 20.98 13.37
N GLU A 146 3.44 21.27 14.04
CA GLU A 146 4.52 22.12 13.49
C GLU A 146 5.32 21.37 12.40
N ASP A 147 4.60 20.86 11.40
CA ASP A 147 5.18 20.28 10.20
C ASP A 147 5.13 21.34 9.08
N PRO A 148 6.26 21.73 8.46
CA PRO A 148 6.27 22.67 7.33
C PRO A 148 5.42 22.21 6.16
N SER A 149 5.20 20.90 6.03
CA SER A 149 4.36 20.27 5.00
C SER A 149 2.89 20.14 5.40
N LYS A 150 2.48 20.68 6.56
CA LYS A 150 1.13 20.48 7.10
C LYS A 150 0.07 20.92 6.08
N PRO A 151 -0.93 20.08 5.80
CA PRO A 151 -1.98 20.42 4.87
C PRO A 151 -3.00 21.37 5.52
N ASN A 152 -3.40 22.41 4.79
CA ASN A 152 -4.53 23.27 5.18
C ASN A 152 -5.82 22.83 4.46
N TRP A 153 -6.38 21.69 4.85
CA TRP A 153 -7.59 21.13 4.24
C TRP A 153 -8.86 21.57 4.97
N SER A 154 -9.92 21.84 4.20
CA SER A 154 -11.26 22.07 4.77
C SER A 154 -11.79 20.83 5.49
N GLU A 155 -12.71 21.02 6.45
CA GLU A 155 -13.43 19.94 7.13
C GLU A 155 -14.08 18.95 6.15
N GLU A 156 -14.66 19.45 5.06
CA GLU A 156 -15.23 18.61 3.99
C GLU A 156 -14.16 17.72 3.33
N THR A 157 -12.96 18.26 3.09
CA THR A 157 -11.85 17.50 2.51
C THR A 157 -11.37 16.43 3.48
N ILE A 158 -11.22 16.77 4.76
CA ILE A 158 -10.84 15.82 5.82
C ILE A 158 -11.87 14.68 5.92
N TYR A 159 -13.16 15.02 5.96
CA TYR A 159 -14.24 14.05 5.98
C TYR A 159 -14.21 13.11 4.76
N ARG A 160 -14.00 13.68 3.56
CA ARG A 160 -13.89 12.90 2.33
C ARG A 160 -12.67 11.98 2.33
N LEU A 161 -11.53 12.42 2.85
CA LEU A 161 -10.33 11.59 2.96
C LEU A 161 -10.57 10.39 3.89
N ALA A 162 -11.15 10.62 5.07
CA ALA A 162 -11.44 9.55 6.03
C ALA A 162 -12.42 8.51 5.47
N THR A 163 -13.53 8.96 4.86
CA THR A 163 -14.52 8.06 4.26
C THR A 163 -13.98 7.30 3.05
N LYS A 164 -13.15 7.95 2.23
CA LYS A 164 -12.52 7.30 1.07
C LYS A 164 -11.43 6.32 1.46
N TYR A 165 -10.68 6.58 2.54
CA TYR A 165 -9.77 5.59 3.12
C TYR A 165 -10.52 4.31 3.51
N LEU A 166 -11.59 4.41 4.30
CA LEU A 166 -12.38 3.25 4.71
C LEU A 166 -13.06 2.55 3.52
N SER A 167 -13.48 3.31 2.51
CA SER A 167 -14.02 2.74 1.26
C SER A 167 -12.97 1.88 0.55
N LEU A 168 -11.71 2.31 0.54
CA LEU A 168 -10.62 1.53 -0.04
C LEU A 168 -10.29 0.29 0.80
N MET A 169 -10.26 0.41 2.14
CA MET A 169 -10.09 -0.74 3.02
C MET A 169 -11.22 -1.77 2.88
N THR A 170 -12.44 -1.31 2.60
CA THR A 170 -13.59 -2.19 2.29
C THR A 170 -13.35 -2.96 1.00
N LYS A 171 -12.87 -2.28 -0.05
CA LYS A 171 -12.53 -2.91 -1.34
C LYS A 171 -11.38 -3.91 -1.22
N PHE A 172 -10.47 -3.69 -0.27
CA PHE A 172 -9.42 -4.65 0.04
C PHE A 172 -9.91 -5.88 0.82
N ASP A 173 -11.17 -5.88 1.24
CA ASP A 173 -11.77 -6.87 2.13
C ASP A 173 -11.13 -6.90 3.52
N PHE A 174 -10.57 -5.77 3.98
CA PHE A 174 -9.99 -5.64 5.33
C PHE A 174 -11.03 -5.20 6.36
N VAL A 175 -12.11 -4.57 5.90
CA VAL A 175 -13.29 -4.25 6.71
C VAL A 175 -14.55 -4.59 5.94
N ALA A 176 -15.63 -4.88 6.65
CA ALA A 176 -16.90 -5.26 6.05
C ALA A 176 -17.49 -4.16 5.16
N ASP A 177 -18.15 -4.58 4.07
CA ASP A 177 -18.97 -3.70 3.24
C ASP A 177 -20.32 -3.42 3.90
N SER A 178 -20.27 -2.72 5.02
CA SER A 178 -21.45 -2.27 5.74
C SER A 178 -21.28 -0.84 6.23
N ARG A 179 -22.35 -0.27 6.79
CA ARG A 179 -22.31 1.03 7.47
C ARG A 179 -21.31 1.03 8.62
N VAL A 180 -21.20 -0.10 9.30
CA VAL A 180 -20.23 -0.34 10.37
C VAL A 180 -18.99 -1.01 9.75
N LYS A 181 -17.83 -0.37 9.88
CA LYS A 181 -16.57 -0.90 9.34
C LYS A 181 -15.92 -1.82 10.36
N SER A 182 -16.55 -2.99 10.57
CA SER A 182 -15.98 -4.09 11.36
C SER A 182 -14.80 -4.69 10.62
N PHE A 183 -13.74 -5.07 11.34
CA PHE A 183 -12.59 -5.72 10.73
C PHE A 183 -12.95 -7.13 10.26
N ASN A 184 -12.47 -7.48 9.07
CA ASN A 184 -12.41 -8.86 8.63
C ASN A 184 -11.13 -9.51 9.18
N HIS A 185 -10.98 -10.82 9.01
CA HIS A 185 -9.74 -11.49 9.39
C HIS A 185 -8.62 -11.15 8.39
N ILE A 186 -7.78 -10.16 8.73
CA ILE A 186 -6.65 -9.75 7.88
C ILE A 186 -5.49 -10.68 8.14
N ARG A 187 -5.27 -11.63 7.21
CA ARG A 187 -4.20 -12.63 7.29
C ARG A 187 -3.46 -12.73 5.97
N PRO A 188 -2.30 -12.06 5.83
CA PRO A 188 -1.43 -12.24 4.67
C PRO A 188 -0.96 -13.70 4.52
N SER A 189 -0.87 -14.19 3.28
CA SER A 189 -0.26 -15.48 2.93
C SER A 189 1.24 -15.47 3.20
N ALA A 190 1.91 -16.63 3.13
CA ALA A 190 3.37 -16.65 3.27
C ALA A 190 4.06 -15.83 2.17
N GLU A 191 3.50 -15.90 0.96
CA GLU A 191 3.93 -15.21 -0.24
C GLU A 191 3.73 -13.69 -0.11
N ALA A 192 2.57 -13.26 0.39
CA ALA A 192 2.31 -11.86 0.68
C ALA A 192 3.25 -11.32 1.78
N ILE A 193 3.51 -12.07 2.85
CA ILE A 193 4.47 -11.63 3.89
C ILE A 193 5.86 -11.49 3.29
N THR A 194 6.29 -12.40 2.41
CA THR A 194 7.55 -12.23 1.69
C THR A 194 7.54 -10.95 0.88
N LEU A 195 6.51 -10.69 0.07
CA LEU A 195 6.37 -9.44 -0.69
C LEU A 195 6.44 -8.19 0.22
N PHE A 196 5.79 -8.22 1.38
CA PHE A 196 5.88 -7.13 2.36
C PHE A 196 7.34 -6.82 2.75
N LEU A 197 8.17 -7.84 2.98
CA LEU A 197 9.58 -7.64 3.32
C LEU A 197 10.33 -6.93 2.19
N TYR A 198 10.07 -7.29 0.92
CA TYR A 198 10.66 -6.61 -0.24
C TYR A 198 10.18 -5.14 -0.33
N PHE A 199 8.90 -4.86 -0.14
CA PHE A 199 8.39 -3.48 -0.08
C PHE A 199 9.01 -2.70 1.09
N SER A 200 9.14 -3.33 2.26
CA SER A 200 9.79 -2.74 3.44
C SER A 200 11.26 -2.41 3.17
N LYS A 201 11.99 -3.30 2.50
CA LYS A 201 13.38 -3.07 2.09
C LYS A 201 13.48 -1.94 1.06
N ALA A 202 12.56 -1.89 0.10
CA ALA A 202 12.51 -0.81 -0.87
C ALA A 202 12.24 0.55 -0.21
N PHE A 203 11.44 0.59 0.86
CA PHE A 203 11.19 1.83 1.61
C PHE A 203 12.37 2.23 2.51
N ALA A 204 13.04 1.26 3.16
CA ALA A 204 14.18 1.51 4.03
C ALA A 204 15.41 0.67 3.61
N PRO A 205 16.12 1.03 2.52
CA PRO A 205 17.18 0.20 1.93
C PRO A 205 18.36 -0.08 2.87
N ASN A 206 18.62 0.83 3.81
CA ASN A 206 19.73 0.71 4.75
C ASN A 206 19.37 -0.09 6.00
N SER A 207 18.08 -0.39 6.24
CA SER A 207 17.66 -1.21 7.36
C SER A 207 17.65 -2.70 7.00
N ARG A 208 18.20 -3.52 7.88
CA ARG A 208 18.04 -4.99 7.86
C ARG A 208 17.11 -5.46 8.97
N ASN A 209 17.03 -4.71 10.08
CA ASN A 209 16.18 -5.02 11.20
C ASN A 209 14.72 -4.70 10.88
N ILE A 210 13.91 -5.72 10.60
CA ILE A 210 12.50 -5.52 10.24
C ILE A 210 11.67 -4.95 11.40
N LEU A 211 12.11 -5.13 12.65
CA LEU A 211 11.42 -4.60 13.84
C LEU A 211 11.44 -3.08 13.90
N GLU A 212 12.41 -2.45 13.23
CA GLU A 212 12.54 -0.99 13.12
C GLU A 212 11.84 -0.44 11.87
N SER A 213 11.24 -1.28 11.04
CA SER A 213 10.58 -0.82 9.83
C SER A 213 9.37 0.05 10.16
N PRO A 214 9.29 1.29 9.63
CA PRO A 214 8.12 2.15 9.81
C PRO A 214 6.86 1.57 9.13
N LEU A 215 7.03 0.61 8.22
CA LEU A 215 5.93 -0.10 7.56
C LEU A 215 5.48 -1.35 8.31
N LEU A 216 6.19 -1.78 9.36
CA LEU A 216 5.88 -3.02 10.09
C LEU A 216 4.40 -3.13 10.49
N PRO A 217 3.73 -2.09 11.02
CA PRO A 217 2.31 -2.20 11.37
C PRO A 217 1.40 -2.48 10.16
N ALA A 218 1.79 -2.07 8.95
CA ALA A 218 1.05 -2.35 7.72
C ALA A 218 1.24 -3.80 7.21
N SER A 219 2.09 -4.60 7.85
CA SER A 219 2.15 -6.06 7.61
C SER A 219 0.94 -6.80 8.17
N PHE A 220 0.20 -6.19 9.13
CA PHE A 220 -0.86 -6.84 9.89
C PHE A 220 -0.42 -8.08 10.68
N ILE A 221 0.86 -8.15 11.02
CA ILE A 221 1.43 -9.13 11.95
C ILE A 221 1.83 -8.40 13.23
N THR A 222 1.47 -8.94 14.37
CA THR A 222 1.90 -8.41 15.67
C THR A 222 3.41 -8.59 15.82
N THR A 223 4.07 -7.69 16.56
CA THR A 223 5.50 -7.80 16.85
C THR A 223 5.84 -9.11 17.59
N SER A 224 4.90 -9.66 18.37
CA SER A 224 5.05 -10.97 19.02
C SER A 224 5.11 -12.14 18.03
N ASP A 225 4.39 -12.04 16.92
CA ASP A 225 4.19 -13.15 15.99
C ASP A 225 5.15 -13.11 14.81
N ILE A 226 5.77 -11.94 14.55
CA ILE A 226 6.55 -11.77 13.33
C ILE A 226 7.77 -12.67 13.28
N HIS A 227 8.45 -12.89 14.41
CA HIS A 227 9.59 -13.82 14.48
C HIS A 227 9.20 -15.22 14.00
N ASP A 228 8.10 -15.77 14.52
CA ASP A 228 7.63 -17.11 14.15
C ASP A 228 7.13 -17.19 12.71
N ARG A 229 6.52 -16.11 12.20
CA ARG A 229 6.14 -16.01 10.78
C ARG A 229 7.37 -16.03 9.89
N LEU A 230 8.37 -15.21 10.17
CA LEU A 230 9.60 -15.15 9.37
C LEU A 230 10.41 -16.45 9.44
N LYS A 231 10.44 -17.11 10.60
CA LYS A 231 11.08 -18.43 10.74
C LYS A 231 10.48 -19.46 9.78
N LYS A 232 9.15 -19.45 9.63
CA LYS A 232 8.47 -20.32 8.65
C LYS A 232 8.82 -19.96 7.20
N LEU A 233 8.98 -18.68 6.88
CA LEU A 233 9.41 -18.25 5.54
C LEU A 233 10.86 -18.65 5.23
N SER A 234 11.74 -18.54 6.23
CA SER A 234 13.13 -18.98 6.13
C SER A 234 13.23 -20.48 5.89
N LEU A 235 12.45 -21.29 6.62
CA LEU A 235 12.39 -22.75 6.40
C LEU A 235 11.82 -23.13 5.01
N LYS A 236 10.96 -22.29 4.41
CA LYS A 236 10.49 -22.44 3.03
C LYS A 236 11.53 -22.04 1.97
N GLY A 237 12.65 -21.43 2.38
CA GLY A 237 13.68 -20.92 1.48
C GLY A 237 13.29 -19.62 0.78
N TYR A 238 12.34 -18.85 1.32
CA TYR A 238 11.93 -17.56 0.72
C TYR A 238 12.84 -16.40 1.12
N ILE A 239 13.42 -16.46 2.32
CA ILE A 239 14.32 -15.45 2.89
C ILE A 239 15.39 -16.12 3.75
N ASN A 240 16.48 -15.40 4.03
CA ASN A 240 17.35 -15.69 5.15
C ASN A 240 17.01 -14.74 6.31
N MET A 241 17.15 -15.22 7.54
CA MET A 241 16.92 -14.41 8.72
C MET A 241 17.88 -14.75 9.84
N ASP A 242 18.16 -13.76 10.68
CA ASP A 242 18.93 -13.85 11.91
C ASP A 242 18.20 -13.09 13.03
N PHE A 243 18.20 -13.66 14.23
CA PHE A 243 17.64 -13.00 15.41
C PHE A 243 18.60 -13.12 16.59
N ASN A 244 19.13 -11.99 17.03
CA ASN A 244 20.10 -11.93 18.13
C ASN A 244 19.48 -11.60 19.51
N GLY A 245 18.15 -11.65 19.62
CA GLY A 245 17.39 -11.25 20.81
C GLY A 245 16.93 -9.79 20.82
N VAL A 246 17.49 -8.95 19.94
CA VAL A 246 17.13 -7.51 19.82
C VAL A 246 16.73 -7.16 18.39
N ALA A 247 17.56 -7.53 17.41
CA ALA A 247 17.34 -7.24 16.00
C ALA A 247 16.91 -8.50 15.26
N LEU A 248 15.89 -8.37 14.40
CA LEU A 248 15.42 -9.40 13.49
C LEU A 248 15.85 -9.03 12.08
N ASN A 249 17.02 -9.51 11.69
CA ASN A 249 17.63 -9.19 10.41
C ASN A 249 17.06 -10.09 9.30
N VAL A 250 16.77 -9.51 8.15
CA VAL A 250 16.28 -10.22 6.96
C VAL A 250 17.19 -9.96 5.77
N ASP A 251 17.59 -11.04 5.10
CA ASP A 251 18.33 -11.00 3.84
C ASP A 251 17.54 -11.77 2.76
N PHE A 252 17.60 -11.27 1.52
CA PHE A 252 16.79 -11.78 0.41
C PHE A 252 17.57 -12.78 -0.44
N ILE A 253 16.92 -13.91 -0.75
CA ILE A 253 17.49 -14.97 -1.59
C ILE A 253 17.30 -14.66 -3.08
N HIS A 254 16.15 -14.12 -3.44
CA HIS A 254 15.79 -13.78 -4.82
C HIS A 254 15.97 -12.29 -5.08
N SER A 255 16.19 -11.94 -6.35
CA SER A 255 16.18 -10.53 -6.76
C SER A 255 14.75 -9.97 -6.74
N ASN A 256 14.60 -8.65 -6.74
CA ASN A 256 13.29 -8.00 -6.86
C ASN A 256 12.54 -8.40 -8.14
N LYS A 257 13.27 -8.77 -9.20
CA LYS A 257 12.68 -9.17 -10.50
C LYS A 257 12.17 -10.60 -10.50
N ASP A 258 12.80 -11.46 -9.70
CA ASP A 258 12.55 -12.90 -9.72
C ASP A 258 11.65 -13.35 -8.57
N ILE A 259 11.40 -12.49 -7.57
CA ILE A 259 10.66 -12.88 -6.37
C ILE A 259 9.24 -13.36 -6.65
N CYS A 260 8.51 -12.72 -7.57
CA CYS A 260 7.16 -13.18 -7.90
C CYS A 260 7.20 -14.57 -8.54
N ASP A 261 8.11 -14.79 -9.49
CA ASP A 261 8.27 -16.11 -10.12
C ASP A 261 8.67 -17.16 -9.08
N ALA A 262 9.55 -16.82 -8.13
CA ALA A 262 9.94 -17.74 -7.05
C ALA A 262 8.77 -18.10 -6.11
N LEU A 263 7.89 -17.15 -5.82
CA LEU A 263 6.75 -17.36 -4.91
C LEU A 263 5.58 -18.09 -5.58
N TYR A 264 5.36 -17.89 -6.88
CA TYR A 264 4.13 -18.32 -7.57
C TYR A 264 4.37 -19.29 -8.74
N SER A 265 5.61 -19.74 -9.01
CA SER A 265 5.91 -20.76 -10.04
C SER A 265 5.46 -22.19 -9.70
N ARG A 266 4.99 -22.44 -8.47
CA ARG A 266 4.57 -23.76 -7.98
C ARG A 266 3.11 -23.86 -7.56
N SER A 267 2.30 -22.84 -7.86
CA SER A 267 0.86 -22.83 -7.58
C SER A 267 0.03 -23.27 -8.78
#